data_AF-A0A8T1T873-F1
#
_entry.id   AF-A0A8T1T873-F1
#
_cell.length_a   1.000
_cell.length_b   1.000
_cell.length_c   1.000
_cell.angle_alpha   90.00
_cell.angle_beta   90.00
_cell.angle_gamma   90.00
#
_symmetry.space_group_name_H-M   'P 1'
#
loop_
_entity.id
_entity.type
_entity.pdbx_description
1 polymer ?
#
loop_
_entity_poly.entity_id
_entity_poly.type
_entity_poly.pdbx_seq_one_letter_code
_entity_poly.pdbx_strand_id
1 'polypeptide(L)'
;PSPGLSASNGVSVQNLPVEMPKPSKVNQALAGMTAMLLSATGLPVRLTCAPHPAGACRATKKHSSVKEGRKVSKKVTPSESEQVVRRYLEELRGAPADEDCIICMEKLASPSGYSDTCECKTIKPDAVGQLTKCQHAFHLLCVLAMYANGNKDGSLQCPSCKTIYGEKTGTQPKGKMEVSTFTQSLPGHQDCGTIQIVYSISRGMQGPEHPNPGTPYTARGFPGTVTFPITRRAERSWIC
;
A
#
# COMPACT_ATOMS: atom_id res chain seq x y z
N PRO A 1 -52.48 7.53 57.85
CA PRO A 1 -51.48 6.57 57.34
C PRO A 1 -50.62 7.23 56.25
N SER A 2 -49.51 7.81 56.69
CA SER A 2 -48.48 8.46 55.88
C SER A 2 -47.49 7.42 55.33
N PRO A 3 -46.85 7.71 54.19
CA PRO A 3 -45.39 7.69 54.11
C PRO A 3 -44.92 9.03 53.49
N GLY A 4 -43.91 9.75 53.98
CA GLY A 4 -42.58 9.30 54.39
C GLY A 4 -41.57 9.98 53.45
N LEU A 5 -41.23 11.25 53.72
CA LEU A 5 -40.22 12.06 53.01
C LEU A 5 -38.80 11.54 53.26
N SER A 6 -37.92 11.60 52.26
CA SER A 6 -36.54 12.11 52.41
C SER A 6 -35.92 12.42 51.04
N ALA A 7 -35.26 13.57 51.00
CA ALA A 7 -34.63 14.22 49.84
C ALA A 7 -33.12 13.92 49.76
N SER A 8 -32.45 14.61 48.82
CA SER A 8 -30.99 14.78 48.61
C SER A 8 -30.36 13.75 47.66
N ASN A 9 -29.48 14.09 46.69
CA ASN A 9 -28.86 15.35 46.28
C ASN A 9 -28.52 15.24 44.77
N GLY A 10 -28.76 16.33 44.04
CA GLY A 10 -28.17 16.53 42.71
C GLY A 10 -26.69 16.93 42.84
N VAL A 11 -25.84 16.31 42.01
CA VAL A 11 -24.46 16.76 41.82
C VAL A 11 -24.35 17.33 40.41
N SER A 12 -24.16 18.65 40.40
CA SER A 12 -23.82 19.49 39.26
C SER A 12 -22.37 19.21 38.84
N VAL A 13 -22.15 18.90 37.57
CA VAL A 13 -20.80 18.82 36.97
C VAL A 13 -20.44 20.23 36.48
N GLN A 14 -19.44 20.82 37.13
CA GLN A 14 -18.88 22.11 36.74
C GLN A 14 -17.94 21.94 35.53
N ASN A 15 -18.22 22.69 34.46
CA ASN A 15 -17.29 22.96 33.37
C ASN A 15 -16.19 23.91 33.87
N LEU A 16 -14.93 23.53 33.70
CA LEU A 16 -13.79 24.43 33.79
C LEU A 16 -13.13 24.57 32.40
N PRO A 17 -12.76 25.79 31.98
CA PRO A 17 -12.18 26.04 30.67
C PRO A 17 -10.67 25.74 30.67
N VAL A 18 -10.20 24.99 29.68
CA VAL A 18 -8.77 24.82 29.40
C VAL A 18 -8.39 25.77 28.26
N GLU A 19 -7.73 26.87 28.62
CA GLU A 19 -7.02 27.73 27.67
C GLU A 19 -5.76 27.00 27.18
N MET A 20 -5.58 26.96 25.85
CA MET A 20 -4.40 26.43 25.18
C MET A 20 -3.64 27.59 24.51
N PRO A 21 -2.38 27.86 24.89
CA PRO A 21 -1.55 28.80 24.15
C PRO A 21 -1.05 28.17 22.83
N LYS A 22 -1.20 28.90 21.73
CA LYS A 22 -0.49 28.64 20.46
C LYS A 22 1.03 28.70 20.65
N PRO A 23 1.78 27.87 19.92
CA PRO A 23 3.08 28.30 19.42
C PRO A 23 3.15 28.30 17.89
N SER A 24 3.67 29.42 17.39
CA SER A 24 4.02 29.68 16.00
C SER A 24 5.44 29.21 15.65
N LYS A 25 5.64 28.98 14.34
CA LYS A 25 6.90 29.09 13.55
C LYS A 25 8.02 28.06 13.79
N VAL A 26 8.29 27.35 12.69
CA VAL A 26 9.60 27.17 12.03
C VAL A 26 10.76 26.76 12.92
N ASN A 27 11.26 25.53 12.73
CA ASN A 27 12.67 25.31 12.41
C ASN A 27 12.91 23.95 11.73
N GLN A 28 13.73 24.02 10.69
CA GLN A 28 14.29 22.96 9.87
C GLN A 28 15.58 22.46 10.54
N ALA A 29 15.84 21.14 10.55
CA ALA A 29 17.20 20.59 10.46
C ALA A 29 17.20 19.05 10.31
N LEU A 30 17.65 18.63 9.12
CA LEU A 30 18.52 17.49 8.81
C LEU A 30 18.92 16.56 9.98
N ALA A 31 18.34 15.36 10.03
CA ALA A 31 18.87 14.26 10.83
C ALA A 31 20.04 13.59 10.08
N GLY A 32 21.24 14.02 10.43
CA GLY A 32 22.50 13.37 10.07
C GLY A 32 22.73 12.07 10.85
N MET A 33 23.37 11.13 10.16
CA MET A 33 23.73 9.80 10.62
C MET A 33 24.83 9.84 11.71
N THR A 34 24.62 9.14 12.83
CA THR A 34 25.67 8.68 13.76
C THR A 34 25.12 7.41 14.46
N ALA A 35 25.50 6.19 14.09
CA ALA A 35 26.73 5.46 14.44
C ALA A 35 26.87 5.13 15.93
N MET A 36 26.63 3.86 16.30
CA MET A 36 27.15 3.21 17.50
C MET A 36 27.51 1.76 17.12
N LEU A 37 28.79 1.49 16.86
CA LEU A 37 29.33 0.12 16.89
C LEU A 37 30.44 0.08 17.95
N LEU A 38 30.28 -0.86 18.86
CA LEU A 38 31.16 -1.11 20.00
C LEU A 38 32.50 -1.69 19.56
N SER A 39 33.53 -1.23 20.25
CA SER A 39 34.94 -1.60 20.11
C SER A 39 35.22 -3.07 20.47
N ALA A 40 36.14 -3.70 19.72
CA ALA A 40 36.92 -4.84 20.19
C ALA A 40 38.40 -4.67 19.78
N THR A 41 39.25 -5.07 20.70
CA THR A 41 40.71 -4.90 20.82
C THR A 41 41.53 -5.72 19.83
N GLY A 42 42.74 -5.23 19.45
CA GLY A 42 43.87 -6.14 19.15
C GLY A 42 44.87 -5.74 18.06
N LEU A 43 45.98 -5.12 18.50
CA LEU A 43 47.36 -5.15 17.97
C LEU A 43 47.80 -4.40 16.69
N PRO A 44 49.04 -3.84 16.69
CA PRO A 44 49.56 -2.95 15.64
C PRO A 44 50.67 -3.59 14.79
N VAL A 45 50.75 -3.30 13.48
CA VAL A 45 52.02 -3.45 12.73
C VAL A 45 52.17 -2.30 11.73
N ARG A 46 53.42 -1.80 11.71
CA ARG A 46 53.90 -0.59 11.07
C ARG A 46 53.93 -0.63 9.54
N LEU A 47 53.68 0.55 8.96
CA LEU A 47 54.07 0.93 7.61
C LEU A 47 55.60 1.08 7.52
N THR A 48 56.21 0.41 6.53
CA THR A 48 57.56 0.72 6.05
C THR A 48 57.55 0.71 4.52
N CYS A 49 58.24 1.68 3.95
CA CYS A 49 58.39 1.96 2.53
C CYS A 49 59.74 1.41 1.99
N ALA A 50 59.84 1.29 0.66
CA ALA A 50 61.03 1.10 -0.21
C ALA A 50 61.44 -0.36 -0.57
N PRO A 51 62.21 -0.61 -1.67
CA PRO A 51 62.56 0.21 -2.85
C PRO A 51 62.29 -0.49 -4.22
N HIS A 52 62.55 0.23 -5.33
CA HIS A 52 62.54 -0.22 -6.73
C HIS A 52 63.71 -1.18 -7.05
N PRO A 53 63.63 -1.93 -8.18
CA PRO A 53 64.65 -1.72 -9.21
C PRO A 53 64.12 -1.67 -10.66
N ALA A 54 65.00 -1.15 -11.51
CA ALA A 54 64.82 -0.74 -12.89
C ALA A 54 64.78 -1.87 -13.93
N GLY A 55 64.22 -1.56 -15.11
CA GLY A 55 64.36 -2.36 -16.33
C GLY A 55 63.63 -1.73 -17.50
N ALA A 56 64.38 -1.35 -18.54
CA ALA A 56 63.99 -0.37 -19.56
C ALA A 56 63.09 -0.89 -20.71
N CYS A 57 62.26 0.05 -21.19
CA CYS A 57 61.80 0.32 -22.56
C CYS A 57 61.72 -0.80 -23.61
N ARG A 58 60.51 -1.00 -24.15
CA ARG A 58 60.25 -0.85 -25.60
C ARG A 58 58.78 -0.51 -25.88
N ALA A 59 58.58 0.67 -26.46
CA ALA A 59 57.29 1.15 -26.95
C ALA A 59 56.87 0.41 -28.22
N THR A 60 55.61 -0.02 -28.29
CA THR A 60 54.88 -0.12 -29.56
C THR A 60 53.49 0.48 -29.38
N LYS A 61 53.21 1.49 -30.20
CA LYS A 61 51.91 2.16 -30.37
C LYS A 61 50.84 1.13 -30.72
N LYS A 62 49.74 1.09 -29.96
CA LYS A 62 48.40 0.81 -30.50
C LYS A 62 47.37 1.72 -29.82
N HIS A 63 46.90 2.69 -30.59
CA HIS A 63 45.65 3.39 -30.32
C HIS A 63 44.51 2.38 -30.49
N SER A 64 43.63 2.26 -29.49
CA SER A 64 42.30 1.73 -29.71
C SER A 64 41.28 2.54 -28.93
N SER A 65 40.48 3.23 -29.73
CA SER A 65 39.34 4.08 -29.44
C SER A 65 38.41 3.52 -28.36
N VAL A 66 38.12 4.34 -27.35
CA VAL A 66 36.89 4.22 -26.55
C VAL A 66 35.75 4.49 -27.52
N LYS A 67 35.07 3.43 -27.96
CA LYS A 67 33.79 3.58 -28.64
C LYS A 67 32.75 3.89 -27.57
N GLU A 68 32.34 5.15 -27.52
CA GLU A 68 31.10 5.57 -26.88
C GLU A 68 29.99 4.58 -27.25
N GLY A 69 29.41 3.96 -26.23
CA GLY A 69 28.27 3.07 -26.40
C GLY A 69 27.11 3.87 -26.96
N ARG A 70 26.74 3.58 -28.21
CA ARG A 70 25.54 4.06 -28.88
C ARG A 70 24.35 3.89 -27.93
N LYS A 71 23.82 4.99 -27.37
CA LYS A 71 22.61 5.00 -26.56
C LYS A 71 21.44 4.60 -27.47
N VAL A 72 21.19 3.29 -27.54
CA VAL A 72 19.97 2.76 -28.15
C VAL A 72 18.82 3.31 -27.31
N SER A 73 18.00 4.19 -27.90
CA SER A 73 16.70 4.57 -27.35
C SER A 73 15.92 3.29 -27.11
N LYS A 74 15.93 2.81 -25.87
CA LYS A 74 15.10 1.70 -25.42
C LYS A 74 13.67 2.15 -25.65
N LYS A 75 12.98 1.54 -26.62
CA LYS A 75 11.55 1.78 -26.87
C LYS A 75 10.84 1.63 -25.52
N VAL A 76 10.28 2.73 -25.02
CA VAL A 76 9.67 2.76 -23.68
C VAL A 76 8.35 2.01 -23.77
N THR A 77 8.31 0.80 -23.22
CA THR A 77 7.10 -0.02 -23.14
C THR A 77 6.35 0.30 -21.85
N PRO A 78 5.02 0.50 -21.89
CA PRO A 78 4.20 0.70 -20.70
C PRO A 78 4.34 -0.45 -19.68
N SER A 79 4.42 -0.11 -18.40
CA SER A 79 4.41 -1.11 -17.32
C SER A 79 3.06 -1.83 -17.23
N GLU A 80 2.98 -3.01 -16.60
CA GLU A 80 1.69 -3.69 -16.39
C GLU A 80 0.72 -2.82 -15.58
N SER A 81 1.22 -2.15 -14.54
CA SER A 81 0.44 -1.19 -13.73
C SER A 81 -0.16 -0.06 -14.57
N GLU A 82 0.62 0.48 -15.49
CA GLU A 82 0.17 1.54 -16.40
C GLU A 82 -0.91 1.04 -17.35
N GLN A 83 -0.80 -0.19 -17.84
CA GLN A 83 -1.81 -0.80 -18.70
C GLN A 83 -3.14 -0.99 -17.95
N VAL A 84 -3.10 -1.35 -16.66
CA VAL A 84 -4.31 -1.47 -15.82
C VAL A 84 -4.97 -0.11 -15.61
N VAL A 85 -4.19 0.94 -15.32
CA VAL A 85 -4.73 2.31 -15.19
C VAL A 85 -5.39 2.76 -16.50
N ARG A 86 -4.70 2.61 -17.63
CA ARG A 86 -5.25 2.98 -18.95
C ARG A 86 -6.45 2.15 -19.38
N ARG A 87 -6.64 0.96 -18.83
CA ARG A 87 -7.83 0.13 -19.12
C ARG A 87 -9.10 0.72 -18.51
N TYR A 88 -8.99 1.41 -17.37
CA TYR A 88 -10.15 1.86 -16.60
C TYR A 88 -10.35 3.37 -16.61
N LEU A 89 -9.38 4.14 -17.12
CA LEU A 89 -9.45 5.59 -17.25
C LEU A 89 -9.48 6.00 -18.71
N GLU A 90 -10.39 6.92 -19.03
CA GLU A 90 -10.41 7.65 -20.29
C GLU A 90 -9.72 9.01 -20.10
N GLU A 91 -8.75 9.33 -20.95
CA GLU A 91 -8.00 10.59 -20.85
C GLU A 91 -8.87 11.77 -21.31
N LEU A 92 -8.95 12.82 -20.48
CA LEU A 92 -9.75 14.00 -20.78
C LEU A 92 -8.96 15.00 -21.64
N ARG A 93 -9.60 15.52 -22.68
CA ARG A 93 -9.05 16.63 -23.48
C ARG A 93 -9.25 17.95 -22.75
N GLY A 94 -8.27 18.32 -21.95
CA GLY A 94 -8.31 19.50 -21.09
C GLY A 94 -8.90 19.17 -19.73
N ALA A 95 -8.17 19.51 -18.68
CA ALA A 95 -8.60 19.25 -17.32
C ALA A 95 -9.66 20.26 -16.86
N PRO A 96 -10.66 19.84 -16.06
CA PRO A 96 -11.56 20.78 -15.40
C PRO A 96 -10.75 21.72 -14.50
N ALA A 97 -10.83 23.03 -14.77
CA ALA A 97 -9.95 24.02 -14.15
C ALA A 97 -10.23 24.28 -12.66
N ASP A 98 -11.40 23.88 -12.18
CA ASP A 98 -11.89 24.19 -10.82
C ASP A 98 -12.13 22.95 -9.95
N GLU A 99 -11.64 21.79 -10.38
CA GLU A 99 -11.72 20.54 -9.60
C GLU A 99 -10.34 20.12 -9.11
N ASP A 100 -10.30 19.60 -7.88
CA ASP A 100 -9.09 19.09 -7.25
C ASP A 100 -8.98 17.56 -7.37
N CYS A 101 -7.78 17.07 -7.62
CA CYS A 101 -7.48 15.65 -7.53
C CYS A 101 -7.42 15.24 -6.05
N ILE A 102 -8.40 14.48 -5.56
CA ILE A 102 -8.47 14.07 -4.13
C ILE A 102 -7.30 13.16 -3.68
N ILE A 103 -6.48 12.67 -4.61
CA ILE A 103 -5.33 11.80 -4.30
C ILE A 103 -4.12 12.63 -3.88
N CYS A 104 -3.78 13.68 -4.65
CA CYS A 104 -2.64 14.55 -4.36
C CYS A 104 -3.02 15.91 -3.78
N MET A 105 -4.32 16.23 -3.73
CA MET A 105 -4.86 17.52 -3.28
C MET A 105 -4.41 18.73 -4.12
N GLU A 106 -4.05 18.49 -5.39
CA GLU A 106 -3.70 19.55 -6.35
C GLU A 106 -4.82 19.71 -7.38
N LYS A 107 -4.95 20.90 -7.95
CA LYS A 107 -5.89 21.17 -9.05
C LYS A 107 -5.64 20.21 -10.22
N LEU A 108 -6.71 19.71 -10.84
CA LEU A 108 -6.59 18.84 -12.02
C LEU A 108 -5.95 19.55 -13.22
N ALA A 109 -6.03 20.87 -13.29
CA ALA A 109 -5.33 21.68 -14.29
C ALA A 109 -3.83 21.90 -14.00
N SER A 110 -3.37 21.57 -12.79
CA SER A 110 -1.96 21.63 -12.41
C SER A 110 -1.30 20.27 -12.59
N PRO A 111 0.04 20.19 -12.64
CA PRO A 111 0.73 18.90 -12.62
C PRO A 111 0.42 18.10 -11.35
N SER A 112 0.37 16.78 -11.49
CA SER A 112 0.24 15.83 -10.38
C SER A 112 1.34 16.02 -9.34
N GLY A 113 1.01 16.07 -8.05
CA GLY A 113 1.99 16.04 -6.95
C GLY A 113 2.85 14.76 -6.88
N TYR A 114 2.52 13.75 -7.68
CA TYR A 114 3.33 12.53 -7.88
C TYR A 114 4.23 12.57 -9.13
N SER A 115 4.42 13.74 -9.77
CA SER A 115 5.26 13.87 -10.97
C SER A 115 6.69 13.39 -10.76
N ASP A 116 7.26 13.65 -9.58
CA ASP A 116 8.69 13.45 -9.33
C ASP A 116 9.00 12.07 -8.76
N THR A 117 7.99 11.38 -8.23
CA THR A 117 8.12 10.05 -7.60
C THR A 117 7.69 8.91 -8.51
N CYS A 118 7.01 9.21 -9.62
CA CYS A 118 6.56 8.20 -10.56
C CYS A 118 7.65 7.91 -11.61
N GLU A 119 8.12 6.66 -11.70
CA GLU A 119 9.07 6.23 -12.74
C GLU A 119 8.44 6.13 -14.16
N CYS A 120 7.20 6.59 -14.32
CA CYS A 120 6.44 6.48 -15.55
C CYS A 120 6.84 7.56 -16.56
N LYS A 121 7.48 7.15 -17.65
CA LYS A 121 7.95 8.07 -18.71
C LYS A 121 6.92 8.32 -19.82
N THR A 122 5.81 7.60 -19.79
CA THR A 122 4.79 7.52 -20.85
C THR A 122 3.51 8.29 -20.52
N ILE A 123 3.30 8.65 -19.25
CA ILE A 123 2.17 9.46 -18.79
C ILE A 123 2.72 10.85 -18.47
N LYS A 124 2.08 11.89 -18.99
CA LYS A 124 2.48 13.27 -18.73
C LYS A 124 2.06 13.69 -17.31
N PRO A 125 2.80 14.59 -16.64
CA PRO A 125 2.47 15.06 -15.30
C PRO A 125 1.08 15.71 -15.16
N ASP A 126 0.62 16.36 -16.22
CA ASP A 126 -0.66 17.06 -16.36
C ASP A 126 -1.77 16.17 -16.97
N ALA A 127 -1.50 14.88 -17.23
CA ALA A 127 -2.50 13.99 -17.79
C ALA A 127 -3.59 13.69 -16.76
N VAL A 128 -4.83 14.04 -17.09
CA VAL A 128 -6.03 13.78 -16.29
C VAL A 128 -6.92 12.77 -17.00
N GLY A 129 -7.50 11.86 -16.21
CA GLY A 129 -8.37 10.83 -16.72
C GLY A 129 -9.56 10.62 -15.81
N GLN A 130 -10.63 10.15 -16.42
CA GLN A 130 -11.91 9.91 -15.80
C GLN A 130 -12.18 8.40 -15.76
N LEU A 131 -12.62 7.91 -14.61
CA LEU A 131 -12.98 6.50 -14.46
C LEU A 131 -14.28 6.18 -15.20
N THR A 132 -14.25 5.18 -16.08
CA THR A 132 -15.30 4.94 -17.10
C THR A 132 -16.70 4.58 -16.60
N LYS A 133 -16.87 4.16 -15.33
CA LYS A 133 -18.19 3.81 -14.77
C LYS A 133 -18.77 4.92 -13.89
N CYS A 134 -17.92 5.57 -13.08
CA CYS A 134 -18.36 6.51 -12.05
C CYS A 134 -18.00 7.96 -12.35
N GLN A 135 -17.29 8.22 -13.45
CA GLN A 135 -16.97 9.56 -13.95
C GLN A 135 -16.17 10.45 -12.98
N HIS A 136 -15.53 9.90 -11.94
CA HIS A 136 -14.61 10.67 -11.12
C HIS A 136 -13.26 10.87 -11.84
N ALA A 137 -12.75 12.10 -11.80
CA ALA A 137 -11.52 12.50 -12.47
C ALA A 137 -10.32 12.60 -11.51
N PHE A 138 -9.15 12.16 -11.97
CA PHE A 138 -7.89 12.20 -11.24
C PHE A 138 -6.73 12.38 -12.21
N HIS A 139 -5.57 12.83 -11.72
CA HIS A 139 -4.33 12.69 -12.50
C HIS A 139 -4.02 11.21 -12.76
N LEU A 140 -3.64 10.85 -13.99
CA LEU A 140 -3.24 9.48 -14.33
C LEU A 140 -2.07 9.00 -13.47
N LEU A 141 -1.08 9.88 -13.20
CA LEU A 141 0.05 9.55 -12.33
C LEU A 141 -0.37 9.27 -10.88
N CYS A 142 -1.37 10.00 -10.36
CA CYS A 142 -1.90 9.77 -9.01
C CYS A 142 -2.55 8.38 -8.91
N VAL A 143 -3.35 8.00 -9.91
CA VAL A 143 -4.00 6.68 -9.94
C VAL A 143 -2.96 5.58 -10.14
N LEU A 144 -1.94 5.81 -10.95
CA LEU A 144 -0.83 4.88 -11.12
C LEU A 144 -0.05 4.67 -9.82
N ALA A 145 0.29 5.74 -9.10
CA ALA A 145 0.94 5.66 -7.79
C ALA A 145 0.04 4.91 -6.78
N MET A 146 -1.26 5.21 -6.75
CA MET A 146 -2.22 4.51 -5.91
C MET A 146 -2.27 3.01 -6.20
N TYR A 147 -2.37 2.63 -7.47
CA TYR A 147 -2.39 1.22 -7.88
C TYR A 147 -1.05 0.52 -7.59
N ALA A 148 0.07 1.19 -7.86
CA ALA A 148 1.42 0.64 -7.63
C ALA A 148 1.76 0.41 -6.15
N ASN A 149 1.06 1.08 -5.24
CA ASN A 149 1.17 0.87 -3.80
C ASN A 149 0.16 -0.15 -3.25
N GLY A 150 -0.77 -0.64 -4.09
CA GLY A 150 -1.76 -1.65 -3.73
C GLY A 150 -1.35 -3.08 -4.10
N ASN A 151 -2.35 -3.98 -4.10
CA ASN A 151 -2.17 -5.42 -4.35
C ASN A 151 -1.81 -5.76 -5.82
N LYS A 152 -1.98 -4.81 -6.75
CA LYS A 152 -1.71 -4.97 -8.18
C LYS A 152 -2.39 -6.21 -8.81
N ASP A 153 -3.60 -6.50 -8.37
CA ASP A 153 -4.40 -7.64 -8.80
C ASP A 153 -5.15 -7.43 -10.13
N GLY A 154 -4.86 -6.33 -10.83
CA GLY A 154 -5.58 -5.95 -12.04
C GLY A 154 -6.92 -5.27 -11.78
N SER A 155 -7.30 -5.06 -10.51
CA SER A 155 -8.48 -4.30 -10.12
C SER A 155 -8.12 -2.86 -9.73
N LEU A 156 -9.07 -1.95 -9.87
CA LEU A 156 -8.94 -0.57 -9.43
C LEU A 156 -10.17 -0.17 -8.63
N GLN A 157 -9.97 0.42 -7.45
CA GLN A 157 -11.06 0.95 -6.65
C GLN A 157 -11.04 2.47 -6.69
N CYS A 158 -12.16 3.09 -7.07
CA CYS A 158 -12.28 4.54 -7.07
C CYS A 158 -12.06 5.11 -5.66
N PRO A 159 -11.12 6.04 -5.45
CA PRO A 159 -10.89 6.61 -4.12
C PRO A 159 -12.06 7.48 -3.64
N SER A 160 -12.85 8.04 -4.56
CA SER A 160 -14.05 8.84 -4.25
C SER A 160 -15.22 7.95 -3.81
N CYS A 161 -15.83 7.21 -4.74
CA CYS A 161 -17.09 6.48 -4.51
C CYS A 161 -16.94 4.98 -4.24
N LYS A 162 -15.71 4.46 -4.17
CA LYS A 162 -15.40 3.05 -3.90
C LYS A 162 -15.85 2.05 -4.97
N THR A 163 -16.39 2.49 -6.11
CA THR A 163 -16.68 1.63 -7.27
C THR A 163 -15.45 0.81 -7.68
N ILE A 164 -15.66 -0.48 -7.88
CA ILE A 164 -14.61 -1.43 -8.28
C ILE A 164 -14.62 -1.63 -9.80
N TYR A 165 -13.44 -1.60 -10.38
CA TYR A 165 -13.13 -1.88 -11.78
C TYR A 165 -12.28 -3.15 -11.82
N GLY A 166 -12.66 -4.11 -12.67
CA GLY A 166 -12.11 -5.47 -12.62
C GLY A 166 -12.67 -6.29 -11.46
N GLU A 167 -11.96 -7.36 -11.11
CA GLU A 167 -12.28 -8.27 -10.01
C GLU A 167 -11.26 -8.07 -8.89
N LYS A 168 -11.70 -7.55 -7.75
CA LYS A 168 -10.83 -7.25 -6.62
C LYS A 168 -10.55 -8.53 -5.83
N THR A 169 -9.28 -8.87 -5.68
CA THR A 169 -8.81 -10.04 -4.96
C THR A 169 -7.88 -9.65 -3.79
N GLY A 170 -7.74 -10.57 -2.84
CA GLY A 170 -6.85 -10.41 -1.70
C GLY A 170 -5.58 -11.24 -1.84
N THR A 171 -4.64 -11.03 -0.92
CA THR A 171 -3.40 -11.81 -0.83
C THR A 171 -3.57 -12.96 0.18
N GLN A 172 -4.66 -13.73 0.08
CA GLN A 172 -4.91 -14.83 1.00
C GLN A 172 -3.88 -15.96 0.74
N PRO A 173 -3.12 -16.44 1.74
CA PRO A 173 -2.24 -17.58 1.54
C PRO A 173 -3.01 -18.85 1.16
N LYS A 174 -2.31 -19.82 0.56
CA LYS A 174 -2.91 -21.11 0.20
C LYS A 174 -3.43 -21.84 1.44
N GLY A 175 -4.63 -22.40 1.32
CA GLY A 175 -5.30 -23.14 2.39
C GLY A 175 -6.49 -23.94 1.87
N LYS A 176 -7.30 -24.44 2.80
CA LYS A 176 -8.54 -25.16 2.54
C LYS A 176 -9.71 -24.47 3.23
N MET A 177 -10.87 -24.53 2.60
CA MET A 177 -12.16 -24.12 3.16
C MET A 177 -13.11 -25.29 2.98
N GLU A 178 -13.65 -25.80 4.08
CA GLU A 178 -14.58 -26.92 4.10
C GLU A 178 -15.92 -26.43 4.64
N VAL A 179 -17.01 -26.78 3.98
CA VAL A 179 -18.37 -26.34 4.33
C VAL A 179 -19.21 -27.55 4.67
N SER A 180 -19.82 -27.53 5.86
CA SER A 180 -20.70 -28.57 6.37
C SER A 180 -22.02 -27.97 6.81
N THR A 181 -23.13 -28.70 6.59
CA THR A 181 -24.46 -28.28 7.01
C THR A 181 -25.01 -29.23 8.07
N PHE A 182 -25.61 -28.66 9.11
CA PHE A 182 -26.17 -29.35 10.26
C PHE A 182 -27.64 -28.99 10.42
N THR A 183 -28.44 -29.93 10.90
CA THR A 183 -29.88 -29.69 11.16
C THR A 183 -30.12 -28.95 12.48
N GLN A 184 -29.15 -28.98 13.40
CA GLN A 184 -29.25 -28.29 14.68
C GLN A 184 -29.24 -26.77 14.50
N SER A 185 -30.10 -26.11 15.25
CA SER A 185 -30.20 -24.65 15.31
C SER A 185 -29.16 -24.03 16.23
N LEU A 186 -28.67 -22.84 15.87
CA LEU A 186 -27.82 -22.03 16.75
C LEU A 186 -28.66 -21.33 17.83
N PRO A 187 -28.09 -21.04 19.01
CA PRO A 187 -28.74 -20.20 20.01
C PRO A 187 -29.19 -18.86 19.41
N GLY A 188 -30.46 -18.49 19.62
CA GLY A 188 -31.06 -17.29 19.04
C GLY A 188 -31.62 -17.43 17.62
N HIS A 189 -31.46 -18.60 16.98
CA HIS A 189 -31.95 -18.88 15.63
C HIS A 189 -32.73 -20.19 15.60
N GLN A 190 -33.96 -20.18 16.13
CA GLN A 190 -34.83 -21.36 16.17
C GLN A 190 -35.32 -21.76 14.77
N ASP A 191 -35.60 -23.04 14.60
CA ASP A 191 -36.21 -23.64 13.40
C ASP A 191 -35.44 -23.42 12.09
N CYS A 192 -34.12 -23.24 12.19
CA CYS A 192 -33.23 -23.25 11.04
C CYS A 192 -32.01 -24.14 11.30
N GLY A 193 -31.48 -24.77 10.25
CA GLY A 193 -30.21 -25.48 10.33
C GLY A 193 -29.01 -24.53 10.48
N THR A 194 -27.82 -25.10 10.52
CA THR A 194 -26.56 -24.37 10.69
C THR A 194 -25.59 -24.74 9.58
N ILE A 195 -24.93 -23.75 8.98
CA ILE A 195 -23.73 -23.95 8.17
C ILE A 195 -22.51 -23.76 9.07
N GLN A 196 -21.58 -24.69 9.02
CA GLN A 196 -20.26 -24.56 9.60
C GLN A 196 -19.23 -24.48 8.48
N ILE A 197 -18.32 -23.53 8.61
CA ILE A 197 -17.18 -23.38 7.71
C ILE A 197 -15.90 -23.54 8.51
N VAL A 198 -15.05 -24.44 8.05
CA VAL A 198 -13.73 -24.71 8.62
C VAL A 198 -12.68 -24.22 7.65
N TYR A 199 -11.97 -23.17 8.02
CA TYR A 199 -10.80 -22.69 7.30
C TYR A 199 -9.55 -23.35 7.86
N SER A 200 -8.64 -23.76 6.99
CA SER A 200 -7.34 -24.33 7.36
C SER A 200 -6.23 -23.72 6.53
N ILE A 201 -5.43 -22.85 7.14
CA ILE A 201 -4.23 -22.26 6.53
C ILE A 201 -3.02 -22.73 7.34
N SER A 202 -2.01 -23.26 6.65
CA SER A 202 -0.75 -23.68 7.26
C SER A 202 0.32 -22.60 7.14
N ARG A 203 1.36 -22.69 7.97
CA ARG A 203 2.59 -21.90 7.80
C ARG A 203 3.16 -22.11 6.39
N GLY A 204 3.82 -21.10 5.85
CA GLY A 204 4.36 -21.16 4.49
C GLY A 204 5.38 -20.06 4.24
N MET A 205 5.68 -19.84 2.96
CA MET A 205 6.57 -18.77 2.49
C MET A 205 5.75 -17.70 1.80
N GLN A 206 6.07 -16.44 2.04
CA GLN A 206 5.42 -15.28 1.42
C GLN A 206 5.74 -15.22 -0.08
N GLY A 207 4.71 -15.14 -0.92
CA GLY A 207 4.82 -14.88 -2.36
C GLY A 207 5.18 -13.41 -2.69
N PRO A 208 5.39 -13.08 -3.98
CA PRO A 208 5.69 -11.71 -4.44
C PRO A 208 4.64 -10.66 -4.07
N GLU A 209 3.40 -11.08 -3.87
CA GLU A 209 2.23 -10.26 -3.52
C GLU A 209 2.21 -9.85 -2.03
N HIS A 210 3.05 -10.48 -1.20
CA HIS A 210 3.08 -10.25 0.24
C HIS A 210 4.18 -9.25 0.65
N PRO A 211 4.11 -8.66 1.87
CA PRO A 211 5.02 -7.60 2.29
C PRO A 211 6.51 -7.97 2.28
N ASN A 212 6.86 -9.23 2.55
CA ASN A 212 8.26 -9.70 2.59
C ASN A 212 8.42 -10.99 1.77
N PRO A 213 8.51 -10.91 0.44
CA PRO A 213 8.61 -12.09 -0.42
C PRO A 213 9.78 -12.99 -0.04
N GLY A 214 9.55 -14.31 -0.05
CA GLY A 214 10.57 -15.31 0.30
C GLY A 214 10.83 -15.46 1.80
N THR A 215 10.13 -14.73 2.68
CA THR A 215 10.22 -14.93 4.13
C THR A 215 9.11 -15.85 4.65
N PRO A 216 9.36 -16.66 5.70
CA PRO A 216 8.32 -17.50 6.29
C PRO A 216 7.20 -16.66 6.91
N TYR A 217 5.97 -17.16 6.87
CA TYR A 217 4.86 -16.67 7.69
C TYR A 217 4.31 -17.79 8.60
N THR A 218 3.75 -17.40 9.74
CA THR A 218 3.07 -18.33 10.66
C THR A 218 1.56 -18.21 10.50
N ALA A 219 0.83 -19.30 10.74
CA ALA A 219 -0.63 -19.34 10.76
C ALA A 219 -1.07 -19.89 12.11
N ARG A 220 -1.59 -19.03 12.99
CA ARG A 220 -2.04 -19.38 14.34
C ARG A 220 -3.57 -19.40 14.41
N GLY A 221 -4.13 -20.26 15.26
CA GLY A 221 -5.58 -20.37 15.44
C GLY A 221 -6.29 -21.15 14.34
N PHE A 222 -5.57 -21.95 13.54
CA PHE A 222 -6.14 -22.87 12.57
C PHE A 222 -6.20 -24.32 13.11
N PRO A 223 -7.22 -25.11 12.74
CA PRO A 223 -8.36 -24.73 11.89
C PRO A 223 -9.31 -23.74 12.57
N GLY A 224 -9.68 -22.68 11.84
CA GLY A 224 -10.61 -21.66 12.30
C GLY A 224 -12.03 -22.06 11.91
N THR A 225 -12.95 -22.12 12.87
CA THR A 225 -14.33 -22.55 12.63
C THR A 225 -15.29 -21.39 12.81
N VAL A 226 -16.18 -21.19 11.84
CA VAL A 226 -17.25 -20.19 11.90
C VAL A 226 -18.59 -20.88 11.62
N THR A 227 -19.61 -20.59 12.41
CA THR A 227 -20.96 -21.14 12.26
C THR A 227 -21.97 -20.05 12.00
N PHE A 228 -22.98 -20.35 11.19
CA PHE A 228 -24.01 -19.40 10.78
C PHE A 228 -25.37 -20.10 10.64
N PRO A 229 -26.47 -19.42 10.95
CA PRO A 229 -27.81 -19.98 10.79
C PRO A 229 -28.25 -19.96 9.31
N ILE A 230 -28.92 -21.03 8.86
CA ILE A 230 -29.47 -21.12 7.51
C ILE A 230 -30.77 -20.32 7.44
N THR A 231 -30.65 -19.04 7.10
CA THR A 231 -31.78 -18.13 6.93
C THR A 231 -31.77 -17.52 5.53
N ARG A 232 -32.91 -17.02 5.05
CA ARG A 232 -33.00 -16.30 3.76
C ARG A 232 -32.02 -15.13 3.63
N ARG A 233 -31.64 -14.52 4.76
CA ARG A 233 -30.63 -13.45 4.80
C ARG A 233 -29.22 -14.00 4.65
N ALA A 234 -28.93 -15.14 5.27
CA ALA A 234 -27.65 -15.80 5.17
C ALA A 234 -27.41 -16.22 3.71
N GLU A 235 -28.36 -16.90 3.06
CA GLU A 235 -28.25 -17.42 1.68
C GLU A 235 -27.68 -16.42 0.65
N ARG A 236 -27.98 -15.13 0.78
CA ARG A 236 -27.50 -14.08 -0.14
C ARG A 236 -26.12 -13.54 0.17
N SER A 237 -25.62 -13.73 1.39
CA SER A 237 -24.36 -13.15 1.86
C SER A 237 -23.17 -14.11 1.68
N TRP A 238 -23.40 -15.36 1.28
CA TRP A 238 -22.37 -16.39 1.12
C TRP A 238 -21.76 -16.46 -0.28
N ILE A 239 -22.42 -15.88 -1.27
CA ILE A 239 -21.95 -15.90 -2.65
C ILE A 239 -21.01 -14.68 -2.79
N CYS A 240 -19.74 -14.90 -2.48
CA CYS A 240 -18.63 -14.02 -2.87
C CYS A 240 -17.77 -14.78 -3.87
#